data_AF-A0A165B0E6-F1
#
_entry.id   AF-A0A165B0E6-F1
#
_cell.length_a   1.000
_cell.length_b   1.000
_cell.length_c   1.000
_cell.angle_alpha   90.00
_cell.angle_beta   90.00
_cell.angle_gamma   90.00
#
_symmetry.space_group_name_H-M   'P 1'
#
loop_
_entity.id
_entity.type
_entity.pdbx_description
1 polymer ?
#
loop_
_entity_poly.entity_id
_entity_poly.type
_entity_poly.pdbx_seq_one_letter_code
_entity_poly.pdbx_strand_id
1 'polypeptide(L)' 'MSASNAPNRQALQDSSQVRRQTLMDSLQVRASLARRNGDIPAQQALYREAVALSLPLDCLDP' A
#
# COMPACT_ATOMS: atom_id res chain seq x y z
N MET A 1 -33.21 21.48 3.79
CA MET A 1 -32.17 21.70 2.77
C MET A 1 -30.90 21.03 3.27
N SER A 2 -30.60 19.80 2.83
CA SER A 2 -29.47 19.00 3.32
C SER A 2 -28.73 18.40 2.14
N ALA A 3 -27.94 19.21 1.45
CA ALA A 3 -27.22 18.78 0.25
C ALA A 3 -25.86 19.49 0.17
N SER A 4 -24.95 19.24 1.11
CA SER A 4 -23.57 19.76 1.04
C SER A 4 -22.66 19.00 2.01
N ASN A 5 -22.25 17.77 1.66
CA ASN A 5 -21.10 17.12 2.33
C ASN A 5 -20.57 15.88 1.57
N ALA A 6 -21.30 15.37 0.57
CA ALA A 6 -20.85 14.25 -0.27
C ALA A 6 -19.52 14.50 -1.02
N PRO A 7 -19.29 15.64 -1.70
CA PRO A 7 -18.07 15.82 -2.50
C PRO A 7 -16.80 15.92 -1.64
N ASN A 8 -16.89 16.49 -0.44
CA ASN A 8 -15.76 16.58 0.50
C ASN A 8 -15.36 15.20 1.03
N ARG A 9 -16.33 14.30 1.25
CA ARG A 9 -16.04 12.92 1.66
C ARG A 9 -15.40 12.11 0.54
N GLN A 10 -15.85 12.29 -0.70
CA GLN A 10 -15.26 11.63 -1.87
C GLN A 10 -13.82 12.07 -2.10
N ALA A 11 -13.53 13.38 -2.09
CA ALA A 11 -12.15 13.87 -2.24
C ALA A 11 -11.20 13.36 -1.13
N LEU A 12 -11.70 13.21 0.10
CA LEU A 12 -10.90 12.62 1.20
C LEU A 12 -10.64 11.12 0.98
N GLN A 13 -11.63 10.40 0.44
CA GLN A 13 -11.50 8.99 0.11
C GLN A 13 -10.52 8.80 -1.05
N ASP A 14 -10.65 9.59 -2.12
CA ASP A 14 -9.75 9.56 -3.28
C ASP A 14 -8.31 9.84 -2.88
N SER A 15 -8.06 10.88 -2.07
CA SER A 15 -6.72 11.19 -1.57
C SER A 15 -6.15 10.09 -0.64
N SER A 16 -7.00 9.48 0.21
CA SER A 16 -6.59 8.35 1.04
C SER A 16 -6.26 7.11 0.21
N GLN A 17 -6.97 6.91 -0.91
CA GLN A 17 -6.81 5.78 -1.81
C GLN A 17 -5.56 5.96 -2.70
N VAL A 18 -5.32 7.17 -3.20
CA VAL A 18 -4.07 7.53 -3.89
C VAL A 18 -2.87 7.33 -2.96
N ARG A 19 -2.92 7.83 -1.72
CA ARG A 19 -1.84 7.61 -0.74
C ARG A 19 -1.61 6.12 -0.48
N ARG A 20 -2.69 5.34 -0.34
CA ARG A 20 -2.60 3.89 -0.16
C ARG A 20 -1.92 3.23 -1.36
N GLN A 21 -2.29 3.62 -2.59
CA GLN A 21 -1.71 3.09 -3.81
C GLN A 21 -0.21 3.41 -3.91
N THR A 22 0.20 4.64 -3.62
CA THR A 22 1.63 5.02 -3.64
C THR A 22 2.46 4.24 -2.61
N LEU A 23 1.89 3.95 -1.43
CA LEU A 23 2.54 3.11 -0.42
C LEU A 23 2.70 1.67 -0.90
N MET A 24 1.68 1.11 -1.57
CA MET A 24 1.76 -0.21 -2.18
C MET A 24 2.86 -0.29 -3.24
N ASP A 25 2.87 0.66 -4.17
CA ASP A 25 3.86 0.68 -5.25
C ASP A 25 5.28 0.77 -4.68
N SER A 26 5.48 1.58 -3.63
CA SER A 26 6.76 1.70 -2.95
C SER A 26 7.20 0.40 -2.27
N LEU A 27 6.30 -0.27 -1.53
CA LEU A 27 6.58 -1.55 -0.88
C LEU A 27 6.86 -2.65 -1.90
N GLN A 28 6.11 -2.69 -3.00
CA GLN A 28 6.30 -3.66 -4.07
C GLN A 28 7.67 -3.51 -4.74
N VAL A 29 8.11 -2.28 -5.04
CA VAL A 29 9.44 -2.02 -5.60
C VAL A 29 10.52 -2.48 -4.63
N ARG A 30 10.38 -2.17 -3.33
CA ARG A 30 11.35 -2.57 -2.29
C ARG A 30 11.40 -4.09 -2.12
N ALA A 31 10.26 -4.78 -2.11
CA ALA A 31 10.21 -6.23 -2.01
C ALA A 31 10.82 -6.91 -3.24
N SER A 32 10.54 -6.36 -4.44
CA SER A 32 11.14 -6.83 -5.69
C SER A 32 12.66 -6.66 -5.70
N LEU A 33 13.15 -5.53 -5.17
CA LEU A 33 14.58 -5.27 -5.02
C LEU A 33 15.23 -6.21 -4.00
N ALA A 34 14.60 -6.40 -2.84
CA ALA A 34 15.07 -7.34 -1.82
C ALA A 34 15.19 -8.76 -2.39
N ARG A 35 14.19 -9.23 -3.16
CA ARG A 35 14.26 -10.51 -3.90
C ARG A 35 15.43 -10.58 -4.86
N ARG A 36 15.63 -9.54 -5.69
CA ARG A 36 16.75 -9.49 -6.65
C ARG A 36 18.11 -9.52 -5.96
N ASN A 37 18.21 -8.90 -4.78
CA ASN A 37 19.41 -8.89 -3.98
C ASN A 37 19.62 -10.18 -3.17
N GLY A 38 18.64 -11.10 -3.17
CA GLY A 38 18.67 -12.31 -2.33
C GLY A 38 18.46 -12.03 -0.83
N ASP A 39 17.98 -10.83 -0.48
CA ASP A 39 17.77 -10.39 0.90
C ASP A 39 16.39 -10.86 1.38
N ILE A 40 16.29 -12.16 1.63
CA ILE A 40 15.10 -12.85 2.15
C ILE A 40 14.59 -12.24 3.46
N PRO A 41 15.42 -11.89 4.47
CA PRO A 41 14.91 -11.27 5.69
C PRO A 41 14.31 -9.88 5.44
N ALA A 42 14.89 -9.09 4.54
CA ALA A 42 14.31 -7.80 4.15
C ALA A 42 12.95 -7.97 3.45
N GLN A 43 12.80 -8.97 2.56
CA GLN A 43 11.52 -9.29 1.93
C GLN A 43 10.45 -9.65 2.96
N GLN A 44 10.78 -10.49 3.97
CA GLN A 44 9.82 -10.86 5.02
C GLN A 44 9.43 -9.69 5.92
N ALA A 45 10.36 -8.78 6.22
CA ALA A 45 10.06 -7.57 6.98
C ALA A 45 9.07 -6.66 6.22
N LEU A 46 9.29 -6.46 4.92
CA LEU A 46 8.41 -5.67 4.06
C LEU A 46 7.03 -6.31 3.91
N TYR A 47 6.96 -7.64 3.83
CA TYR A 47 5.69 -8.36 3.83
C TYR A 47 4.92 -8.14 5.13
N ARG A 48 5.58 -8.22 6.29
CA ARG A 48 4.95 -7.97 7.60
C ARG A 48 4.47 -6.53 7.73
N GLU A 49 5.21 -5.55 7.23
CA GLU A 49 4.77 -4.15 7.16
C GLU A 49 3.52 -3.99 6.29
N ALA A 50 3.51 -4.62 5.11
CA ALA A 50 2.35 -4.56 4.21
C ALA A 50 1.10 -5.22 4.83
N VAL A 51 1.26 -6.35 5.53
CA VAL A 51 0.19 -7.01 6.30
C VAL A 51 -0.32 -6.10 7.42
N ALA A 52 0.58 -5.48 8.20
CA ALA A 52 0.21 -4.58 9.29
C ALA A 52 -0.56 -3.35 8.79
N LEU A 53 -0.26 -2.90 7.58
CA LEU A 53 -0.96 -1.80 6.90
C LEU A 53 -2.27 -2.24 6.21
N SER A 54 -2.65 -3.51 6.31
CA SER A 54 -3.83 -4.10 5.65
C SER A 54 -3.85 -3.81 4.14
N LEU A 55 -2.68 -3.79 3.51
CA LEU A 55 -2.57 -3.59 2.07
C LEU A 55 -2.85 -4.92 1.35
N PRO A 56 -3.50 -4.90 0.17
CA PRO A 56 -3.62 -6.09 -0.67
C PRO A 56 -2.22 -6.63 -1.00
N LEU A 57 -1.96 -7.87 -0.61
CA LEU A 57 -0.64 -8.52 -0.75
C LEU A 57 -0.52 -9.30 -2.04
N ASP A 58 -1.45 -9.14 -2.99
CA ASP A 58 -1.51 -9.89 -4.25
C ASP A 58 -0.23 -9.80 -5.10
N CYS A 59 0.67 -8.86 -4.79
CA CYS A 59 1.96 -8.69 -5.44
C CYS A 59 3.19 -9.06 -4.59
N LEU A 60 3.03 -9.34 -3.30
CA LEU A 60 4.10 -9.87 -2.43
C LEU A 60 3.86 -11.35 -2.14
N ASP A 61 3.94 -12.18 -3.17
CA ASP A 61 4.02 -13.63 -2.97
C ASP A 61 5.43 -13.97 -2.41
N PRO A 62 5.55 -14.75 -1.32
CA PRO A 62 6.84 -15.15 -0.75
C PRO A 62 7.80 -15.79 -1.78
#